data_AF-A0A9Q3DLR2-F1
#
_entry.id   AF-A0A9Q3DLR2-F1
#
_cell.length_a   1.000
_cell.length_b   1.000
_cell.length_c   1.000
_cell.angle_alpha   90.00
_cell.angle_beta   90.00
_cell.angle_gamma   90.00
#
_symmetry.space_group_name_H-M   'P 1'
#
loop_
_entity.id
_entity.type
_entity.pdbx_description
1 polymer ?
#
loop_
_entity_poly.entity_id
_entity_poly.type
_entity_poly.pdbx_seq_one_letter_code
_entity_poly.pdbx_strand_id
1 'polypeptide(L)'
;MTRQISVISSVKDTFKEEFVANQPVEAQINPLLSPKMRHDLIDVLYTYKNAFASDNELLGTIKGNEVDITLNIDRSYPPVLRRTAYPASPRARDALEKHIQELIQLGELRKVGHNEDVEVTTPVIISWHKDKSRMVGDFRELNTYTFPYGIQFLGFKKT
;
A
#
# COMPACT_ATOMS: atom_id res chain seq x y z
N MET A 1 19.38 -54.67 -27.04
CA MET A 1 19.73 -53.42 -26.33
C MET A 1 18.44 -52.66 -26.04
N THR A 2 17.91 -52.83 -24.84
CA THR A 2 16.62 -52.25 -24.42
C THR A 2 16.89 -50.86 -23.86
N ARG A 3 16.41 -49.80 -24.53
CA ARG A 3 16.51 -48.42 -24.03
C ARG A 3 15.54 -48.24 -22.87
N GLN A 4 16.08 -48.04 -21.66
CA GLN A 4 15.31 -47.50 -20.53
C GLN A 4 14.96 -46.05 -20.82
N ILE A 5 13.67 -45.73 -20.77
CA ILE A 5 13.17 -44.35 -20.73
C ILE A 5 13.26 -43.91 -19.28
N SER A 6 14.19 -43.00 -18.97
CA SER A 6 14.25 -42.35 -17.66
C SER A 6 13.04 -41.44 -17.51
N VAL A 7 12.15 -41.78 -16.57
CA VAL A 7 11.08 -40.92 -16.09
C VAL A 7 11.73 -39.67 -15.49
N ILE A 8 11.55 -38.52 -16.13
CA ILE A 8 11.94 -37.22 -15.58
C ILE A 8 11.05 -37.00 -14.36
N SER A 9 11.59 -37.26 -13.18
CA SER A 9 10.97 -36.91 -11.91
C SER A 9 10.65 -35.42 -11.91
N SER A 10 9.39 -35.09 -11.65
CA SER A 10 8.85 -33.73 -11.55
C SER A 10 9.83 -32.81 -10.84
N VAL A 11 10.34 -31.79 -11.54
CA VAL A 11 11.14 -30.74 -10.94
C VAL A 11 10.29 -30.10 -9.85
N LYS A 12 10.68 -30.31 -8.58
CA LYS A 12 10.03 -29.65 -7.45
C LYS A 12 10.23 -28.15 -7.63
N ASP A 13 9.13 -27.41 -7.70
CA ASP A 13 9.17 -25.96 -7.77
C ASP A 13 9.49 -25.43 -6.37
N THR A 14 10.78 -25.28 -6.07
CA THR A 14 11.31 -24.76 -4.81
C THR A 14 10.69 -23.43 -4.42
N PHE A 15 10.30 -22.59 -5.39
CA PHE A 15 9.63 -21.31 -5.14
C PHE A 15 8.21 -21.47 -4.61
N LYS A 16 7.50 -22.53 -5.05
CA LYS A 16 6.16 -22.84 -4.54
C LYS A 16 6.22 -23.43 -3.13
N GLU A 17 7.25 -24.21 -2.82
CA GLU A 17 7.49 -24.71 -1.46
C GLU A 17 7.78 -23.55 -0.48
N GLU A 18 8.62 -22.59 -0.87
CA GLU A 18 8.86 -21.36 -0.10
C GLU A 18 7.59 -20.50 0.05
N PHE A 19 6.80 -20.35 -1.01
CA PHE A 19 5.52 -19.63 -0.96
C PHE A 19 4.58 -20.26 0.07
N VAL A 20 4.44 -21.59 0.06
CA VAL A 20 3.60 -22.32 1.02
C VAL A 20 4.16 -22.27 2.44
N ALA A 21 5.48 -22.17 2.61
CA ALA A 21 6.10 -22.05 3.92
C ALA A 21 5.92 -20.66 4.54
N ASN A 22 5.89 -19.60 3.73
CA ASN A 22 5.98 -18.22 4.22
C ASN A 22 4.65 -17.44 4.19
N GLN A 23 3.80 -17.63 3.20
CA GLN A 23 2.59 -16.81 2.99
C GLN A 23 1.33 -17.31 3.70
N PRO A 24 1.02 -18.63 3.75
CA PRO A 24 -0.23 -19.10 4.33
C PRO A 24 -0.18 -19.35 5.84
N VAL A 25 0.92 -19.04 6.54
CA VAL A 25 1.03 -19.29 8.00
C VAL A 25 0.06 -18.41 8.79
N GLU A 26 -0.19 -17.19 8.33
CA GLU A 26 -1.18 -16.27 8.91
C GLU A 26 -2.53 -16.29 8.18
N ALA A 27 -2.60 -16.99 7.04
CA ALA A 27 -3.82 -17.05 6.25
C ALA A 27 -4.88 -17.91 6.96
N GLN A 28 -6.06 -17.33 7.19
CA GLN A 28 -7.22 -18.04 7.73
C GLN A 28 -7.86 -18.90 6.64
N ILE A 29 -7.20 -20.00 6.27
CA ILE A 29 -7.73 -20.98 5.32
C ILE A 29 -8.78 -21.84 6.05
N ASN A 30 -9.96 -22.01 5.44
CA ASN A 30 -11.04 -22.79 6.01
C ASN A 30 -10.57 -24.25 6.30
N PRO A 31 -10.65 -24.73 7.57
CA PRO A 31 -10.16 -26.06 7.94
C PRO A 31 -11.00 -27.21 7.34
N LEU A 32 -12.20 -26.93 6.83
CA LEU A 32 -13.08 -27.92 6.22
C LEU A 32 -12.73 -28.21 4.76
N LEU A 33 -11.72 -27.55 4.20
CA LEU A 33 -11.27 -27.83 2.83
C LEU A 33 -10.65 -29.22 2.77
N SER A 34 -11.09 -30.02 1.80
CA SER A 34 -10.43 -31.28 1.48
C SER A 34 -8.98 -31.05 1.06
N PRO A 35 -8.09 -32.05 1.20
CA PRO A 35 -6.69 -31.92 0.78
C PRO A 35 -6.54 -31.47 -0.68
N LYS A 36 -7.42 -31.94 -1.57
CA LYS A 36 -7.45 -31.55 -2.98
C LYS A 36 -7.81 -30.07 -3.15
N MET A 37 -8.88 -29.61 -2.51
CA MET A 37 -9.32 -28.21 -2.61
C MET A 37 -8.28 -27.24 -2.05
N ARG A 38 -7.59 -27.64 -0.97
CA ARG A 38 -6.49 -26.85 -0.40
C ARG A 38 -5.32 -26.74 -1.37
N HIS A 39 -5.00 -27.82 -2.07
CA HIS A 39 -3.98 -27.82 -3.12
C HIS A 39 -4.38 -26.88 -4.27
N ASP A 40 -5.60 -27.04 -4.80
CA ASP A 40 -6.11 -26.19 -5.89
C ASP A 40 -6.11 -24.70 -5.50
N LEU A 41 -6.46 -24.38 -4.25
CA LEU A 41 -6.41 -23.01 -3.73
C LEU A 41 -4.97 -22.45 -3.73
N ILE A 42 -4.02 -23.21 -3.18
CA ILE A 42 -2.60 -22.82 -3.16
C ILE A 42 -2.09 -22.61 -4.59
N ASP A 43 -2.51 -23.45 -5.53
CA ASP A 43 -2.12 -23.36 -6.93
C ASP A 43 -2.62 -22.05 -7.57
N VAL A 44 -3.87 -21.66 -7.30
CA VAL A 44 -4.41 -20.38 -7.76
C VAL A 44 -3.67 -19.21 -7.12
N LEU A 45 -3.46 -19.23 -5.81
CA LEU A 45 -2.75 -18.17 -5.08
C LEU A 45 -1.31 -18.00 -5.60
N TYR A 46 -0.61 -19.10 -5.85
CA TYR A 46 0.76 -19.06 -6.38
C TYR A 46 0.81 -18.61 -7.85
N THR A 47 -0.14 -19.09 -8.67
CA THR A 47 -0.22 -18.73 -10.09
C THR A 47 -0.50 -17.24 -10.28
N TYR A 48 -1.39 -16.69 -9.46
CA TYR A 48 -1.81 -15.29 -9.52
C TYR A 48 -1.28 -14.45 -8.35
N LYS A 49 -0.13 -14.81 -7.76
CA LYS A 49 0.41 -14.17 -6.53
C LYS A 49 0.45 -12.64 -6.59
N ASN A 50 0.84 -12.09 -7.73
CA ASN A 50 0.95 -10.63 -7.93
C ASN A 50 -0.41 -9.90 -8.02
N ALA A 51 -1.52 -10.64 -8.10
CA ALA A 51 -2.87 -10.07 -8.08
C ALA A 51 -3.44 -9.93 -6.66
N PHE A 52 -2.79 -10.55 -5.66
CA PHE A 52 -3.18 -10.46 -4.26
C PHE A 52 -2.26 -9.50 -3.52
N ALA A 53 -2.81 -8.73 -2.58
CA ALA A 53 -2.01 -7.89 -1.71
C ALA A 53 -1.29 -8.76 -0.68
N SER A 54 -0.05 -8.40 -0.36
CA SER A 54 0.71 -8.99 0.76
C SER A 54 1.37 -7.88 1.58
N ASP A 55 1.70 -8.20 2.83
CA ASP A 55 2.24 -7.22 3.78
C ASP A 55 3.73 -6.90 3.54
N ASN A 56 4.39 -7.68 2.68
CA ASN A 56 5.83 -7.62 2.43
C ASN A 56 6.19 -7.10 1.04
N GLU A 57 5.20 -6.89 0.19
CA GLU A 57 5.40 -6.40 -1.18
C GLU A 57 4.89 -4.96 -1.28
N LEU A 58 5.48 -4.19 -2.20
CA LEU A 58 5.03 -2.83 -2.49
C LEU A 58 3.56 -2.86 -2.95
N LEU A 59 2.80 -1.83 -2.60
CA LEU A 59 1.44 -1.72 -3.06
C LEU A 59 1.40 -1.60 -4.59
N GLY A 60 0.35 -2.16 -5.19
CA GLY A 60 0.15 -2.11 -6.63
C GLY A 60 0.06 -0.68 -7.14
N THR A 61 0.93 -0.31 -8.08
CA THR A 61 0.90 1.01 -8.73
C THR A 61 0.40 0.89 -10.17
N ILE A 62 -0.56 1.74 -10.57
CA ILE A 62 -0.98 1.86 -11.97
C ILE A 62 -0.14 2.97 -12.62
N LYS A 63 0.74 2.60 -13.56
CA LYS A 63 1.55 3.58 -14.31
C LYS A 63 0.65 4.46 -15.19
N GLY A 64 0.94 5.77 -15.27
CA GLY A 64 0.21 6.70 -16.13
C GLY A 64 -1.10 7.23 -15.55
N ASN A 65 -1.34 7.02 -14.24
CA ASN A 65 -2.49 7.55 -13.52
C ASN A 65 -2.06 8.54 -12.42
N GLU A 66 -0.96 9.24 -12.66
CA GLU A 66 -0.55 10.35 -11.82
C GLU A 66 -1.62 11.45 -11.87
N VAL A 67 -1.99 11.98 -10.70
CA VAL A 67 -3.08 12.94 -10.55
C VAL A 67 -2.51 14.30 -10.20
N ASP A 68 -2.82 15.30 -11.02
CA ASP A 68 -2.59 16.70 -10.68
C ASP A 68 -3.78 17.26 -9.90
N ILE A 69 -3.54 17.56 -8.62
CA ILE A 69 -4.53 18.24 -7.79
C ILE A 69 -4.42 19.75 -8.06
N THR A 70 -5.43 20.31 -8.71
CA THR A 70 -5.48 21.76 -8.99
C THR A 70 -6.23 22.49 -7.88
N LEU A 71 -5.61 23.53 -7.34
CA LEU A 71 -6.24 24.43 -6.36
C LEU A 71 -6.94 25.60 -7.05
N ASN A 72 -8.04 26.07 -6.46
CA ASN A 72 -8.83 27.21 -6.91
C ASN A 72 -8.27 28.57 -6.48
N ILE A 73 -7.03 28.59 -6.00
CA ILE A 73 -6.30 29.76 -5.54
C ILE A 73 -4.90 29.74 -6.14
N ASP A 74 -4.37 30.93 -6.42
CA ASP A 74 -3.00 31.10 -6.89
C ASP A 74 -1.98 30.97 -5.76
N ARG A 75 -0.71 30.78 -6.14
CA ARG A 75 0.42 30.65 -5.21
C ARG A 75 0.59 31.93 -4.38
N SER A 76 1.05 31.75 -3.14
CA SER A 76 0.78 32.55 -1.91
C SER A 76 -0.41 32.02 -1.08
N TYR A 77 -0.41 30.69 -0.89
CA TYR A 77 -1.44 29.98 -0.16
C TYR A 77 -1.71 30.55 1.24
N PRO A 78 -2.97 30.58 1.68
CA PRO A 78 -3.34 31.10 2.97
C PRO A 78 -2.69 30.28 4.10
N PRO A 79 -2.40 30.89 5.27
CA PRO A 79 -1.81 30.19 6.42
C PRO A 79 -2.59 28.95 6.87
N VAL A 80 -3.90 28.91 6.58
CA VAL A 80 -4.78 27.77 6.88
C VAL A 80 -4.39 26.49 6.12
N LEU A 81 -3.65 26.60 5.02
CA LEU A 81 -3.05 25.46 4.30
C LEU A 81 -1.68 25.06 4.83
N ARG A 82 -1.12 25.79 5.81
CA ARG A 82 0.17 25.51 6.46
C ARG A 82 -0.02 25.23 7.95
N ARG A 83 -0.85 24.24 8.26
CA ARG A 83 -1.21 23.95 9.65
C ARG A 83 -0.10 23.18 10.35
N THR A 84 0.14 23.54 11.59
CA THR A 84 0.99 22.77 12.50
C THR A 84 0.29 21.46 12.88
N ALA A 85 1.07 20.43 13.19
CA ALA A 85 0.54 19.19 13.75
C ALA A 85 -0.21 19.48 15.06
N TYR A 86 -1.29 18.75 15.31
CA TYR A 86 -1.98 18.81 16.59
C TYR A 86 -1.11 18.17 17.69
N PRO A 87 -1.20 18.66 18.94
CA PRO A 87 -0.60 17.96 20.07
C PRO A 87 -1.15 16.53 20.16
N ALA A 88 -0.25 15.54 20.19
CA ALA A 88 -0.60 14.14 20.27
C ALA A 88 -0.20 13.56 21.64
N SER A 89 -1.08 12.74 22.23
CA SER A 89 -0.75 11.99 23.44
C SER A 89 0.36 10.96 23.18
N PRO A 90 1.10 10.48 24.21
CA PRO A 90 2.16 9.49 24.02
C PRO A 90 1.68 8.26 23.23
N ARG A 91 0.53 7.69 23.60
CA ARG A 91 -0.11 6.57 22.89
C ARG A 91 -0.40 6.89 21.41
N ALA A 92 -0.81 8.11 21.11
CA ALA A 92 -1.07 8.51 19.73
C ALA A 92 0.22 8.73 18.93
N ARG A 93 1.28 9.25 19.56
CA ARG A 93 2.60 9.40 18.93
C ARG A 93 3.22 8.06 18.56
N ASP A 94 3.16 7.09 19.47
CA ASP A 94 3.68 5.74 19.22
C ASP A 94 2.93 5.07 18.05
N ALA A 95 1.61 5.23 18.00
CA ALA A 95 0.80 4.74 16.89
C ALA A 95 1.12 5.45 15.57
N LEU A 96 1.28 6.78 15.58
CA LEU A 96 1.66 7.55 14.39
C LEU A 96 3.01 7.09 13.84
N GLU A 97 4.01 6.95 14.71
CA GLU A 97 5.35 6.51 14.31
C GLU A 97 5.28 5.14 13.63
N LYS A 98 4.55 4.19 14.21
CA LYS A 98 4.35 2.86 13.62
C LYS A 98 3.74 2.95 12.21
N HIS A 99 2.62 3.68 12.05
CA HIS A 99 1.96 3.83 10.75
C HIS A 99 2.84 4.54 9.72
N ILE A 100 3.59 5.57 10.13
CA ILE A 100 4.51 6.30 9.24
C ILE A 100 5.64 5.39 8.77
N GLN A 101 6.24 4.60 9.65
CA GLN A 101 7.30 3.66 9.28
C GLN A 101 6.81 2.57 8.33
N GLU A 102 5.62 2.01 8.58
CA GLU A 102 4.99 1.03 7.68
C GLU A 102 4.79 1.62 6.28
N LEU A 103 4.25 2.84 6.17
CA LEU A 103 4.03 3.49 4.88
C LEU A 103 5.33 3.89 4.17
N ILE A 104 6.40 4.21 4.91
CA ILE A 104 7.73 4.42 4.32
C ILE A 104 8.28 3.10 3.76
N GLN A 105 8.12 1.99 4.49
CA GLN A 105 8.57 0.67 4.03
C GLN A 105 7.81 0.21 2.79
N LEU A 106 6.51 0.50 2.71
CA LEU A 106 5.66 0.22 1.55
C LEU A 106 5.90 1.18 0.36
N GLY A 107 6.72 2.23 0.54
CA GLY A 107 7.03 3.21 -0.51
C GLY A 107 5.97 4.29 -0.74
N GLU A 108 4.94 4.35 0.10
CA GLU A 108 3.82 5.30 -0.01
C GLU A 108 4.14 6.68 0.59
N LEU A 109 4.99 6.71 1.61
CA LEU A 109 5.50 7.94 2.19
C LEU A 109 7.00 8.06 1.99
N ARG A 110 7.47 9.29 1.79
CA ARG A 110 8.89 9.63 1.81
C ARG A 110 9.13 10.82 2.72
N LYS A 111 10.34 10.90 3.24
CA LYS A 111 10.81 12.12 3.90
C LYS A 111 11.05 13.18 2.84
N VAL A 112 10.56 14.40 3.11
CA VAL A 112 10.85 15.58 2.31
C VAL A 112 12.29 16.02 2.61
N GLY A 113 13.09 16.28 1.58
CA GLY A 113 14.49 16.70 1.72
C GLY A 113 14.63 18.11 2.28
N HIS A 114 15.81 18.43 2.83
CA HIS A 114 16.11 19.74 3.42
C HIS A 114 15.99 20.91 2.42
N ASN A 115 16.07 20.64 1.12
CA ASN A 115 16.01 21.64 0.05
C ASN A 115 14.65 21.66 -0.67
N GLU A 116 13.66 20.90 -0.17
CA GLU A 116 12.33 20.86 -0.75
C GLU A 116 11.37 21.75 0.06
N ASP A 117 10.80 22.75 -0.59
CA ASP A 117 9.80 23.62 0.05
C ASP A 117 8.44 22.91 0.11
N VAL A 118 7.88 22.82 1.31
CA VAL A 118 6.53 22.30 1.55
C VAL A 118 5.56 23.48 1.65
N GLU A 119 4.79 23.69 0.59
CA GLU A 119 3.86 24.82 0.53
C GLU A 119 2.54 24.57 1.29
N VAL A 120 2.17 23.29 1.46
CA VAL A 120 0.92 22.84 2.08
C VAL A 120 1.20 21.76 3.12
N THR A 121 0.66 21.92 4.33
CA THR A 121 0.72 20.93 5.40
C THR A 121 -0.66 20.67 5.98
N THR A 122 -1.00 19.39 6.10
CA THR A 122 -2.25 18.93 6.69
C THR A 122 -1.94 18.17 7.98
N PRO A 123 -2.61 18.48 9.10
CA PRO A 123 -2.36 17.77 10.34
C PRO A 123 -2.97 16.37 10.27
N VAL A 124 -2.34 15.45 10.96
CA VAL A 124 -2.73 14.04 11.01
C VAL A 124 -3.11 13.68 12.45
N ILE A 125 -4.15 12.86 12.59
CA ILE A 125 -4.66 12.37 13.87
C ILE A 125 -4.74 10.85 13.88
N ILE A 126 -4.80 10.26 15.08
CA ILE A 126 -5.12 8.85 15.27
C ILE A 126 -6.58 8.69 15.68
N SER A 127 -7.29 7.83 14.96
CA SER A 127 -8.59 7.30 15.35
C SER A 127 -8.43 5.89 15.91
N TRP A 128 -9.14 5.56 16.99
CA TRP A 128 -9.11 4.24 17.61
C TRP A 128 -10.46 3.54 17.42
N HIS A 129 -10.41 2.26 17.05
CA HIS A 129 -11.58 1.40 17.01
C HIS A 129 -11.20 -0.03 17.39
N LYS A 130 -11.80 -0.57 18.46
CA LYS A 130 -11.52 -1.91 19.01
C LYS A 130 -10.00 -2.15 19.16
N ASP A 131 -9.34 -1.21 19.83
CA ASP A 131 -7.88 -1.16 20.08
C ASP A 131 -6.96 -1.09 18.86
N LYS A 132 -7.52 -1.00 17.65
CA LYS A 132 -6.77 -0.74 16.43
C LYS A 132 -6.72 0.76 16.15
N SER A 133 -5.53 1.28 15.88
CA SER A 133 -5.32 2.67 15.48
C SER A 133 -5.38 2.81 13.95
N ARG A 134 -5.83 3.97 13.49
CA ARG A 134 -5.79 4.40 12.08
C ARG A 134 -5.27 5.82 12.00
N MET A 135 -4.35 6.06 11.07
CA MET A 135 -3.87 7.39 10.74
C MET A 135 -4.85 8.11 9.81
N VAL A 136 -5.26 9.33 10.15
CA VAL A 136 -6.26 10.10 9.39
C VAL A 136 -5.75 11.53 9.17
N GLY A 137 -5.67 11.96 7.90
CA GLY A 137 -5.35 13.34 7.54
C GLY A 137 -6.59 14.25 7.61
N ASP A 138 -6.44 15.43 8.19
CA ASP A 138 -7.51 16.44 8.29
C ASP A 138 -7.55 17.36 7.05
N PHE A 139 -8.01 16.82 5.91
CA PHE A 139 -8.00 17.53 4.62
C PHE A 139 -9.12 18.55 4.44
N ARG A 140 -9.89 18.90 5.48
CA ARG A 140 -11.06 19.79 5.36
C ARG A 140 -10.71 21.12 4.71
N GLU A 141 -9.67 21.77 5.19
CA GLU A 141 -9.20 23.06 4.67
C GLU A 141 -8.72 22.90 3.23
N LEU A 142 -7.86 21.92 2.95
CA LEU A 142 -7.38 21.63 1.59
C LEU A 142 -8.54 21.45 0.61
N ASN A 143 -9.57 20.69 0.99
CA ASN A 143 -10.73 20.41 0.15
C ASN A 143 -11.54 21.67 -0.19
N THR A 144 -11.54 22.71 0.64
CA THR A 144 -12.19 23.99 0.29
C THR A 144 -11.49 24.72 -0.86
N TYR A 145 -10.19 24.45 -1.02
CA TYR A 145 -9.37 25.06 -2.05
C TYR A 145 -9.12 24.14 -3.25
N THR A 146 -9.63 22.89 -3.22
CA THR A 146 -9.49 21.96 -4.34
C THR A 146 -10.66 22.10 -5.29
N PHE A 147 -10.40 22.15 -6.61
CA PHE A 147 -11.50 22.13 -7.58
C PHE A 147 -12.31 20.83 -7.49
N PRO A 148 -13.65 20.88 -7.40
CA PRO A 148 -14.50 19.70 -7.20
C PRO A 148 -14.47 18.70 -8.36
N TYR A 149 -13.88 19.05 -9.52
CA TYR A 149 -13.75 18.21 -10.70
C TYR A 149 -12.30 18.01 -11.17
N GLY A 150 -11.31 18.39 -10.35
CA GLY A 150 -9.91 18.50 -10.76
C GLY A 150 -9.05 17.26 -10.49
N ILE A 151 -9.49 16.06 -10.87
CA ILE A 151 -8.52 15.03 -11.29
C ILE A 151 -8.42 15.19 -12.80
N GLN A 152 -7.58 16.12 -13.24
CA GLN A 152 -7.18 16.14 -14.64
C GLN A 152 -6.19 15.00 -14.80
N PHE A 153 -6.63 13.89 -15.40
CA PHE A 153 -5.70 12.90 -15.91
C PHE A 153 -4.82 13.64 -16.93
N LEU A 154 -3.54 13.82 -16.61
CA LEU A 154 -2.56 14.28 -17.59
C LEU A 154 -2.59 13.29 -18.73
N GLY A 155 -3.18 13.72 -19.86
CA GLY A 155 -3.29 12.90 -21.05
C GLY A 155 -1.92 12.34 -21.43
N PHE A 156 -1.91 11.05 -21.76
CA PHE A 156 -0.75 10.31 -22.24
C PHE A 156 0.12 11.18 -23.17
N LYS A 157 1.25 11.67 -22.67
CA LYS A 157 2.35 12.09 -23.55
C LYS A 157 2.91 10.82 -24.16
N LYS A 158 2.49 10.53 -25.39
CA LYS A 158 3.24 9.65 -26.30
C LYS A 158 4.65 10.22 -26.43
N THR A 159 5.62 9.53 -25.85
CA THR A 159 7.00 9.50 -26.35
C THR A 159 7.18 8.23 -27.16
#